data_AF-A0A3B5QS26-F1
#
_entry.id   AF-A0A3B5QS26-F1
#
_cell.length_a   1.000
_cell.length_b   1.000
_cell.length_c   1.000
_cell.angle_alpha   90.00
_cell.angle_beta   90.00
_cell.angle_gamma   90.00
#
_symmetry.space_group_name_H-M   'P 1'
#
loop_
_entity.id
_entity.type
_entity.pdbx_description
1 polymer ?
#
loop_
_entity_poly.entity_id
_entity_poly.type
_entity_poly.pdbx_seq_one_letter_code
_entity_poly.pdbx_strand_id
1 'polypeptide(L)'
;MAEPRMSSIDGKLAEEFAVPSHVQEVKEKMAAFAACHAEVGRRVVLITSGGTKVPLESRTVRFLDNFSSGRRGASSAEYFIDSGYAVIFLHRHRSLYPYTRLFSTINMLDALQLRAGDSEGAGEVVVDQQVLPNIARVLKRYNEVKDGGLLLPIEFNTLSEYLHLLKASAQALSSIGSKAMFYLAAAVSDFYIPASEMPEHKIQSSNGPLQLSMKMVPKILSPLVKDWAPQAFVTSFKLETDPTILLDRARRALDTYRHQAVVANVLDSRRGYVVVVTPESRDELVVTEGDVEKGVEIEERIVSNLTTAHNEFITQQAAGRK
;
A
#
# COMPACT_ATOMS: atom_id res chain seq x y z
N MET A 1 -2.08 -5.57 36.85
CA MET A 1 -2.11 -5.17 35.43
C MET A 1 -0.68 -4.87 35.04
N ALA A 2 -0.06 -5.70 34.19
CA ALA A 2 1.27 -5.42 33.69
C ALA A 2 1.14 -4.34 32.61
N GLU A 3 1.82 -3.21 32.78
CA GLU A 3 1.95 -2.20 31.72
C GLU A 3 2.53 -2.86 30.46
N PRO A 4 2.06 -2.50 29.25
CA PRO A 4 2.65 -3.03 28.03
C PRO A 4 4.11 -2.58 27.99
N ARG A 5 5.06 -3.53 27.93
CA ARG A 5 6.47 -3.23 27.64
C ARG A 5 6.50 -2.52 26.29
N MET A 6 6.75 -1.21 26.27
CA MET A 6 7.03 -0.48 25.03
C MET A 6 8.25 -1.12 24.39
N SER A 7 8.13 -1.55 23.12
CA SER A 7 9.30 -2.04 22.40
C SER A 7 10.31 -0.88 22.25
N SER A 8 11.61 -1.18 22.24
CA SER A 8 12.65 -0.14 22.05
C SER A 8 12.49 0.62 20.72
N ILE A 9 11.77 0.05 19.76
CA ILE A 9 11.44 0.65 18.47
C ILE A 9 10.27 1.63 18.60
N ASP A 10 9.31 1.38 19.50
CA ASP A 10 8.17 2.28 19.72
C ASP A 10 8.61 3.61 20.32
N GLY A 11 9.55 3.58 21.27
CA GLY A 11 10.18 4.78 21.82
C GLY A 11 10.95 5.55 20.75
N LYS A 12 11.81 4.85 19.99
CA LYS A 12 12.58 5.45 18.88
C LYS A 12 11.70 6.06 17.79
N LEU A 13 10.57 5.44 17.46
CA LEU A 13 9.67 5.97 16.44
C LEU A 13 9.05 7.30 16.88
N ALA A 14 8.61 7.41 18.14
CA ALA A 14 8.04 8.64 18.67
C ALA A 14 9.09 9.75 18.88
N GLU A 15 10.33 9.38 19.20
CA GLU A 15 11.45 10.32 19.36
C GLU A 15 11.98 10.85 18.02
N GLU A 16 12.09 9.99 17.00
CA GLU A 16 12.72 10.35 15.72
C GLU A 16 11.73 10.89 14.68
N PHE A 17 10.45 10.52 14.78
CA PHE A 17 9.41 10.84 13.79
C PHE A 17 8.21 11.52 14.44
N ALA A 18 7.91 12.75 14.01
CA ALA A 18 6.76 13.50 14.51
C ALA A 18 5.44 12.73 14.28
N VAL A 19 4.68 12.55 15.36
CA VAL A 19 3.37 11.86 15.32
C VAL A 19 2.35 12.76 14.63
N PRO A 20 1.73 12.32 13.51
CA PRO A 20 0.65 13.07 12.89
C PRO A 20 -0.56 13.20 13.85
N SER A 21 -1.17 14.37 13.89
CA SER A 21 -2.27 14.68 14.83
C SER A 21 -3.50 13.78 14.68
N HIS A 22 -3.71 13.21 13.49
CA HIS A 22 -4.90 12.41 13.14
C HIS A 22 -4.68 10.89 13.29
N VAL A 23 -3.52 10.42 13.77
CA VAL A 23 -3.20 8.98 13.82
C VAL A 23 -4.20 8.20 14.68
N GLN A 24 -4.61 8.74 15.83
CA GLN A 24 -5.52 8.05 16.74
C GLN A 24 -6.92 7.90 16.12
N GLU A 25 -7.44 8.97 15.51
CA GLU A 25 -8.72 8.93 14.79
C GLU A 25 -8.69 7.91 13.64
N VAL A 26 -7.60 7.90 12.87
CA VAL A 26 -7.43 6.94 11.77
C VAL A 26 -7.32 5.51 12.28
N LYS A 27 -6.63 5.27 13.40
CA LYS A 27 -6.57 3.96 14.07
C LYS A 27 -7.96 3.44 14.43
N GLU A 28 -8.79 4.29 15.02
CA GLU A 28 -10.16 3.94 15.42
C GLU A 28 -11.02 3.60 14.19
N LYS A 29 -10.93 4.40 13.12
CA LYS A 29 -11.61 4.11 11.83
C LYS A 29 -11.19 2.76 11.25
N MET A 30 -9.89 2.44 11.23
CA MET A 30 -9.39 1.16 10.74
C MET A 30 -9.84 -0.02 11.61
N ALA A 31 -9.89 0.16 12.93
CA ALA A 31 -10.35 -0.87 13.86
C ALA A 31 -11.85 -1.16 13.68
N ALA A 32 -12.68 -0.12 13.57
CA ALA A 32 -14.11 -0.27 13.31
C ALA A 32 -14.38 -0.96 11.96
N PHE A 33 -13.65 -0.56 10.92
CA PHE A 33 -13.72 -1.19 9.60
C PHE A 33 -13.35 -2.67 9.65
N ALA A 34 -12.23 -3.00 10.33
CA ALA A 34 -11.77 -4.37 10.46
C ALA A 34 -12.76 -5.24 11.25
N ALA A 35 -13.31 -4.73 12.36
CA ALA A 35 -14.28 -5.43 13.19
C ALA A 35 -15.57 -5.73 12.42
N CYS A 36 -16.15 -4.74 11.75
CA CYS A 36 -17.38 -4.88 10.97
C CYS A 36 -17.25 -5.98 9.88
N HIS A 37 -16.14 -6.00 9.15
CA HIS A 37 -15.90 -7.02 8.13
C HIS A 37 -15.60 -8.40 8.73
N ALA A 38 -14.90 -8.45 9.86
CA ALA A 38 -14.60 -9.71 10.53
C ALA A 38 -15.85 -10.40 11.11
N GLU A 39 -16.85 -9.63 11.57
CA GLU A 39 -18.15 -10.13 12.06
C GLU A 39 -18.90 -10.94 11.00
N VAL A 40 -18.87 -10.47 9.75
CA VAL A 40 -19.47 -11.18 8.59
C VAL A 40 -18.53 -12.21 7.96
N GLY A 41 -17.41 -12.54 8.62
CA GLY A 41 -16.46 -13.55 8.16
C GLY A 41 -15.54 -13.10 7.03
N ARG A 42 -15.53 -11.81 6.66
CA ARG A 42 -14.70 -11.26 5.58
C ARG A 42 -13.26 -11.06 6.03
N ARG A 43 -12.32 -11.34 5.12
CA ARG A 43 -10.87 -11.08 5.30
C ARG A 43 -10.58 -9.61 5.00
N VAL A 44 -9.61 -9.03 5.70
CA VAL A 44 -9.23 -7.62 5.52
C VAL A 44 -7.77 -7.55 5.12
N VAL A 45 -7.46 -6.80 4.06
CA VAL A 45 -6.09 -6.54 3.63
C VAL A 45 -5.76 -5.06 3.76
N LEU A 46 -4.65 -4.75 4.43
CA LEU A 46 -4.00 -3.45 4.35
C LEU A 46 -3.06 -3.46 3.14
N ILE A 47 -3.30 -2.57 2.19
CA ILE A 47 -2.43 -2.35 1.04
C ILE A 47 -1.69 -1.04 1.25
N THR A 48 -0.35 -1.08 1.23
CA THR A 48 0.44 0.15 1.13
C THR A 48 0.78 0.47 -0.32
N SER A 49 0.63 1.72 -0.75
CA SER A 49 0.81 2.11 -2.16
C SER A 49 1.44 3.50 -2.32
N GLY A 50 2.22 3.68 -3.38
CA GLY A 50 2.92 4.93 -3.68
C GLY A 50 4.25 5.08 -2.93
N GLY A 51 4.91 6.21 -3.11
CA GLY A 51 6.22 6.51 -2.51
C GLY A 51 6.12 7.38 -1.26
N THR A 52 7.06 7.22 -0.34
CA THR A 52 7.24 8.18 0.78
C THR A 52 8.19 9.30 0.38
N LYS A 53 7.94 10.51 0.89
CA LYS A 53 8.93 11.60 0.83
C LYS A 53 9.60 11.85 2.18
N VAL A 54 10.84 12.32 2.13
CA VAL A 54 11.62 12.77 3.27
C VAL A 54 11.90 14.26 3.11
N PRO A 55 11.32 15.12 3.97
CA PRO A 55 11.66 16.54 4.01
C PRO A 55 13.15 16.78 4.24
N LEU A 56 13.71 17.80 3.58
CA LEU A 56 15.06 18.28 3.86
C LEU A 56 15.08 19.41 4.90
N GLU A 57 13.93 20.07 5.09
CA GLU A 57 13.73 21.20 6.01
C GLU A 57 12.38 21.03 6.74
N SER A 58 12.26 21.53 7.98
CA SER A 58 11.02 21.38 8.77
C SER A 58 9.89 22.23 8.18
N ARG A 59 10.19 23.45 7.72
CA ARG A 59 9.33 24.20 6.79
C ARG A 59 9.67 23.78 5.37
N THR A 60 9.13 22.62 5.00
CA THR A 60 9.54 21.87 3.82
C THR A 60 9.35 22.65 2.52
N VAL A 61 10.45 22.87 1.80
CA VAL A 61 10.44 23.34 0.41
C VAL A 61 10.97 22.25 -0.51
N ARG A 62 11.93 21.45 -0.03
CA ARG A 62 12.55 20.36 -0.79
C ARG A 62 12.39 19.03 -0.03
N PHE A 63 12.37 17.94 -0.79
CA PHE A 63 12.27 16.59 -0.24
C PHE A 63 12.94 15.57 -1.17
N LEU A 64 13.41 14.48 -0.59
CA LEU A 64 13.76 13.25 -1.31
C LEU A 64 12.49 12.42 -1.49
N ASP A 65 12.20 11.92 -2.69
CA ASP A 65 11.01 11.09 -2.97
C ASP A 65 11.44 9.73 -3.53
N ASN A 66 10.78 8.68 -3.06
CA ASN A 66 10.95 7.34 -3.60
C ASN A 66 9.95 7.13 -4.73
N PHE A 67 10.44 6.90 -5.95
CA PHE A 67 9.57 6.77 -7.12
C PHE A 67 8.60 5.58 -7.01
N SER A 68 7.30 5.87 -6.93
CA SER A 68 6.23 4.90 -7.14
C SER A 68 4.93 5.63 -7.51
N SER A 69 4.38 5.30 -8.67
CA SER A 69 3.08 5.84 -9.11
C SER A 69 1.89 5.31 -8.31
N GLY A 70 2.08 4.24 -7.53
CA GLY A 70 0.98 3.55 -6.84
C GLY A 70 0.18 2.58 -7.72
N ARG A 71 0.59 2.35 -8.98
CA ARG A 71 -0.14 1.47 -9.93
C ARG A 71 -0.41 0.07 -9.37
N ARG A 72 0.63 -0.58 -8.86
CA ARG A 72 0.55 -1.95 -8.34
C ARG A 72 -0.43 -2.05 -7.19
N GLY A 73 -0.29 -1.18 -6.18
CA GLY A 73 -1.20 -1.16 -5.04
C GLY A 73 -2.64 -0.85 -5.44
N ALA A 74 -2.85 0.13 -6.32
CA ALA A 74 -4.19 0.50 -6.78
C ALA A 74 -4.87 -0.63 -7.57
N SER A 75 -4.16 -1.28 -8.49
CA SER A 75 -4.66 -2.45 -9.23
C SER A 75 -4.91 -3.64 -8.30
N SER A 76 -3.96 -3.96 -7.41
CA SER A 76 -4.13 -5.07 -6.45
C SER A 76 -5.32 -4.86 -5.52
N ALA A 77 -5.64 -3.62 -5.14
CA ALA A 77 -6.84 -3.34 -4.34
C ALA A 77 -8.13 -3.79 -5.04
N GLU A 78 -8.26 -3.53 -6.35
CA GLU A 78 -9.41 -3.96 -7.15
C GLU A 78 -9.52 -5.48 -7.16
N TYR A 79 -8.42 -6.17 -7.47
CA TYR A 79 -8.39 -7.63 -7.50
C TYR A 79 -8.61 -8.28 -6.12
N PHE A 80 -8.15 -7.66 -5.03
CA PHE A 80 -8.41 -8.16 -3.67
C PHE A 80 -9.89 -8.04 -3.31
N ILE A 81 -10.53 -6.92 -3.68
CA ILE A 81 -11.97 -6.72 -3.50
C ILE A 81 -12.75 -7.77 -4.29
N ASP A 82 -12.36 -8.02 -5.55
CA ASP A 82 -12.98 -9.04 -6.40
C ASP A 82 -12.73 -10.48 -5.85
N SER A 83 -11.64 -10.69 -5.12
CA SER A 83 -11.32 -11.92 -4.38
C SER A 83 -12.02 -12.02 -3.01
N GLY A 84 -12.94 -11.09 -2.71
CA GLY A 84 -13.78 -11.10 -1.53
C GLY A 84 -13.17 -10.45 -0.28
N TYR A 85 -12.07 -9.71 -0.38
CA TYR A 85 -11.52 -8.94 0.74
C TYR A 85 -12.26 -7.61 0.93
N ALA A 86 -12.16 -7.07 2.14
CA ALA A 86 -12.25 -5.63 2.37
C ALA A 86 -10.84 -5.04 2.41
N VAL A 87 -10.67 -3.84 1.85
CA VAL A 87 -9.36 -3.23 1.65
C VAL A 87 -9.21 -1.95 2.45
N ILE A 88 -8.15 -1.86 3.24
CA ILE A 88 -7.63 -0.58 3.74
C ILE A 88 -6.51 -0.15 2.81
N PHE A 89 -6.70 0.98 2.13
CA PHE A 89 -5.78 1.48 1.11
C PHE A 89 -4.96 2.65 1.65
N LEU A 90 -3.85 2.32 2.32
CA LEU A 90 -2.89 3.29 2.85
C LEU A 90 -1.97 3.76 1.71
N HIS A 91 -2.22 4.95 1.18
CA HIS A 91 -1.59 5.39 -0.08
C HIS A 91 -1.04 6.80 -0.04
N ARG A 92 -0.05 7.07 -0.90
CA ARG A 92 0.52 8.41 -1.06
C ARG A 92 -0.54 9.36 -1.63
N HIS A 93 -0.73 10.51 -0.98
CA HIS A 93 -1.59 11.58 -1.51
C HIS A 93 -1.22 11.89 -2.97
N ARG A 94 -2.22 11.86 -3.87
CA ARG A 94 -2.09 12.02 -5.33
C ARG A 94 -1.34 10.90 -6.07
N SER A 95 -1.11 9.74 -5.45
CA SER A 95 -0.77 8.53 -6.23
C SER A 95 -2.00 7.97 -6.93
N LEU A 96 -1.80 6.97 -7.79
CA LEU A 96 -2.91 6.24 -8.40
C LEU A 96 -3.83 5.64 -7.34
N TYR A 97 -5.13 5.75 -7.57
CA TYR A 97 -6.20 5.31 -6.70
C TYR A 97 -7.04 4.22 -7.40
N PRO A 98 -7.56 3.20 -6.68
CA PRO A 98 -8.35 2.12 -7.28
C PRO A 98 -9.48 2.65 -8.15
N TYR A 99 -9.71 2.02 -9.30
CA TYR A 99 -10.67 2.36 -10.35
C TYR A 99 -10.32 3.65 -11.12
N THR A 100 -10.04 4.77 -10.44
CA THR A 100 -9.70 6.04 -11.11
C THR A 100 -8.32 6.03 -11.76
N ARG A 101 -7.43 5.11 -11.36
CA ARG A 101 -6.12 4.90 -11.99
C ARG A 101 -6.18 4.72 -13.51
N LEU A 102 -7.28 4.16 -14.02
CA LEU A 102 -7.49 3.89 -15.45
C LEU A 102 -7.63 5.17 -16.27
N PHE A 103 -7.99 6.27 -15.62
CA PHE A 103 -8.29 7.55 -16.26
C PHE A 103 -7.34 8.68 -15.85
N SER A 104 -6.32 8.36 -15.04
CA SER A 104 -5.39 9.33 -14.45
C SER A 104 -4.58 10.18 -15.45
N THR A 105 -4.46 9.73 -16.71
CA THR A 105 -3.75 10.44 -17.78
C THR A 105 -4.68 11.28 -18.65
N ILE A 106 -5.99 11.22 -18.42
CA ILE A 106 -7.00 11.90 -19.24
C ILE A 106 -7.42 13.16 -18.51
N ASN A 107 -7.42 14.29 -19.20
CA ASN A 107 -7.99 15.50 -18.65
C ASN A 107 -9.51 15.32 -18.56
N MET A 108 -10.06 15.46 -17.36
CA MET A 108 -11.48 15.24 -17.11
C MET A 108 -12.39 16.07 -18.03
N LEU A 109 -12.02 17.31 -18.35
CA LEU A 109 -12.85 18.17 -19.20
C LEU A 109 -12.91 17.69 -20.66
N ASP A 110 -11.89 17.00 -21.14
CA ASP A 110 -11.88 16.42 -22.50
C ASP A 110 -12.83 15.22 -22.62
N ALA A 111 -13.19 14.61 -21.48
CA ALA A 111 -14.09 13.46 -21.41
C ALA A 111 -15.55 13.84 -21.13
N LEU A 112 -15.87 15.12 -20.93
CA LEU A 112 -17.23 15.58 -20.62
C LEU A 112 -17.84 16.32 -21.82
N GLN A 113 -19.10 16.05 -22.10
CA GLN A 113 -19.89 16.72 -23.12
C GLN A 113 -21.12 17.35 -22.49
N LEU A 114 -21.46 18.57 -22.92
CA LEU A 114 -22.71 19.24 -22.55
C LEU A 114 -23.79 18.89 -23.56
N ARG A 115 -24.87 18.26 -23.10
CA ARG A 115 -26.12 18.16 -23.87
C ARG A 115 -27.00 19.35 -23.52
N ALA A 116 -27.38 20.13 -24.53
CA ALA A 116 -28.29 21.25 -24.35
C ALA A 116 -29.65 20.74 -23.84
N GLY A 117 -30.10 21.26 -22.70
CA GLY A 117 -31.48 21.12 -22.25
C GLY A 117 -32.34 22.26 -22.78
N ASP A 118 -33.66 22.09 -22.77
CA ASP A 118 -34.64 23.07 -23.28
C ASP A 118 -34.71 24.38 -22.46
N SER A 119 -33.84 24.58 -21.45
CA SER A 119 -33.83 25.74 -20.56
C SER A 119 -32.42 26.30 -20.37
N GLU A 120 -32.28 27.63 -20.37
CA GLU A 120 -31.00 28.31 -20.09
C GLU A 120 -30.44 27.88 -18.73
N GLY A 121 -29.27 27.20 -18.75
CA GLY A 121 -28.58 26.70 -17.56
C GLY A 121 -28.86 25.25 -17.17
N ALA A 122 -29.75 24.54 -17.87
CA ALA A 122 -30.15 23.15 -17.57
C ALA A 122 -29.48 22.11 -18.50
N GLY A 123 -28.18 22.27 -18.78
CA GLY A 123 -27.44 21.30 -19.60
C GLY A 123 -27.10 20.03 -18.82
N GLU A 124 -27.40 18.86 -19.37
CA GLU A 124 -26.95 17.59 -18.82
C GLU A 124 -25.47 17.37 -19.21
N VAL A 125 -24.62 17.09 -18.22
CA VAL A 125 -23.23 16.70 -18.46
C VAL A 125 -23.17 15.19 -18.64
N VAL A 126 -22.74 14.74 -19.81
CA VAL A 126 -22.56 13.32 -20.13
C VAL A 126 -21.09 13.00 -20.41
N VAL A 127 -20.70 11.75 -20.23
CA VAL A 127 -19.32 11.30 -20.48
C VAL A 127 -19.17 10.83 -21.93
N ASP A 128 -18.10 11.28 -22.59
CA ASP A 128 -17.67 10.73 -23.86
C ASP A 128 -17.02 9.34 -23.65
N GLN A 129 -17.75 8.30 -24.03
CA GLN A 129 -17.28 6.91 -23.89
C GLN A 129 -16.21 6.52 -24.91
N GLN A 130 -15.97 7.33 -25.96
CA GLN A 130 -14.84 7.13 -26.86
C GLN A 130 -13.54 7.57 -26.17
N VAL A 131 -13.60 8.63 -25.36
CA VAL A 131 -12.47 9.11 -24.55
C VAL A 131 -12.27 8.22 -23.31
N LEU A 132 -13.35 7.81 -22.65
CA LEU A 132 -13.33 6.94 -21.48
C LEU A 132 -14.01 5.58 -21.76
N PRO A 133 -13.34 4.67 -22.50
CA PRO A 133 -13.90 3.34 -22.75
C PRO A 133 -14.10 2.59 -21.43
N ASN A 134 -15.19 1.83 -21.33
CA ASN A 134 -15.59 1.05 -20.15
C ASN A 134 -15.93 1.86 -18.88
N ILE A 135 -16.03 3.19 -18.95
CA ILE A 135 -16.33 4.03 -17.77
C ILE A 135 -17.60 3.59 -17.03
N ALA A 136 -18.66 3.21 -17.76
CA ALA A 136 -19.91 2.76 -17.15
C ALA A 136 -19.72 1.49 -16.30
N ARG A 137 -18.92 0.52 -16.80
CA ARG A 137 -18.59 -0.72 -16.07
C ARG A 137 -17.77 -0.41 -14.83
N VAL A 138 -16.77 0.46 -14.95
CA VAL A 138 -15.90 0.86 -13.84
C VAL A 138 -16.67 1.63 -12.78
N LEU A 139 -17.53 2.58 -13.19
CA LEU A 139 -18.37 3.36 -12.28
C LEU A 139 -19.37 2.48 -11.53
N LYS A 140 -20.03 1.54 -12.24
CA LYS A 140 -20.93 0.57 -11.60
C LYS A 140 -20.19 -0.21 -10.52
N ARG A 141 -19.01 -0.77 -10.84
CA ARG A 141 -18.23 -1.54 -9.88
C ARG A 141 -17.77 -0.68 -8.70
N TYR A 142 -17.32 0.54 -8.95
CA TYR A 142 -16.93 1.48 -7.90
C TYR A 142 -18.09 1.81 -6.95
N ASN A 143 -19.31 2.00 -7.48
CA ASN A 143 -20.50 2.22 -6.66
C ASN A 143 -20.82 1.01 -5.80
N GLU A 144 -20.75 -0.22 -6.33
CA GLU A 144 -20.93 -1.45 -5.53
C GLU A 144 -19.92 -1.55 -4.37
N VAL A 145 -18.66 -1.16 -4.63
CA VAL A 145 -17.60 -1.15 -3.60
C VAL A 145 -17.86 -0.10 -2.53
N LYS A 146 -18.32 1.08 -2.94
CA LYS A 146 -18.66 2.18 -2.03
C LYS A 146 -19.88 1.83 -1.18
N ASP A 147 -20.95 1.36 -1.81
CA ASP A 147 -22.20 0.99 -1.13
C ASP A 147 -21.99 -0.21 -0.19
N GLY A 148 -21.12 -1.15 -0.58
CA GLY A 148 -20.71 -2.27 0.27
C GLY A 148 -19.68 -1.94 1.34
N GLY A 149 -19.18 -0.70 1.41
CA GLY A 149 -18.15 -0.29 2.37
C GLY A 149 -16.88 -1.13 2.29
N LEU A 150 -16.47 -1.56 1.09
CA LEU A 150 -15.37 -2.52 0.89
C LEU A 150 -13.98 -1.88 0.80
N LEU A 151 -13.89 -0.55 0.70
CA LEU A 151 -12.64 0.20 0.54
C LEU A 151 -12.56 1.36 1.54
N LEU A 152 -11.55 1.34 2.41
CA LEU A 152 -11.20 2.42 3.33
C LEU A 152 -9.90 3.09 2.89
N PRO A 153 -9.94 4.25 2.22
CA PRO A 153 -8.73 4.95 1.83
C PRO A 153 -8.15 5.78 2.98
N ILE A 154 -6.85 5.66 3.21
CA ILE A 154 -6.08 6.46 4.18
C ILE A 154 -4.89 7.06 3.45
N GLU A 155 -4.68 8.37 3.56
CA GLU A 155 -3.59 9.04 2.88
C GLU A 155 -2.37 9.22 3.78
N PHE A 156 -1.18 9.11 3.19
CA PHE A 156 0.08 9.58 3.76
C PHE A 156 0.83 10.43 2.73
N ASN A 157 1.83 11.17 3.16
CA ASN A 157 2.70 11.94 2.27
C ASN A 157 4.16 11.68 2.59
N THR A 158 4.52 11.85 3.86
CA THR A 158 5.89 11.71 4.36
C THR A 158 6.18 10.30 4.87
N LEU A 159 7.47 9.97 4.99
CA LEU A 159 7.92 8.78 5.70
C LEU A 159 7.38 8.74 7.15
N SER A 160 7.39 9.87 7.87
CA SER A 160 6.89 9.96 9.25
C SER A 160 5.42 9.51 9.35
N GLU A 161 4.56 10.08 8.50
CA GLU A 161 3.15 9.70 8.44
C GLU A 161 2.98 8.22 8.09
N TYR A 162 3.70 7.74 7.08
CA TYR A 162 3.65 6.34 6.68
C TYR A 162 3.98 5.39 7.84
N LEU A 163 5.06 5.63 8.59
CA LEU A 163 5.47 4.76 9.70
C LEU A 163 4.45 4.74 10.83
N HIS A 164 3.94 5.91 11.23
CA HIS A 164 2.92 6.01 12.29
C HIS A 164 1.58 5.41 11.88
N LEU A 165 1.14 5.66 10.64
CA LEU A 165 -0.11 5.09 10.12
C LEU A 165 -0.01 3.57 9.91
N LEU A 166 1.14 3.05 9.47
CA LEU A 166 1.36 1.61 9.36
C LEU A 166 1.33 0.93 10.73
N LYS A 167 1.96 1.53 11.74
CA LYS A 167 1.88 1.03 13.12
C LYS A 167 0.44 1.04 13.64
N ALA A 168 -0.29 2.13 13.43
CA ALA A 168 -1.70 2.23 13.80
C ALA A 168 -2.56 1.16 13.09
N SER A 169 -2.31 0.95 11.79
CA SER A 169 -2.97 -0.10 10.99
C SER A 169 -2.70 -1.48 11.55
N ALA A 170 -1.44 -1.77 11.89
CA ALA A 170 -1.02 -3.03 12.50
C ALA A 170 -1.75 -3.32 13.81
N GLN A 171 -1.79 -2.33 14.70
CA GLN A 171 -2.49 -2.43 15.97
C GLN A 171 -4.01 -2.59 15.80
N ALA A 172 -4.62 -1.89 14.83
CA ALA A 172 -6.04 -2.01 14.54
C ALA A 172 -6.40 -3.41 14.02
N LEU A 173 -5.61 -3.95 13.08
CA LEU A 173 -5.86 -5.23 12.42
C LEU A 173 -5.45 -6.43 13.28
N SER A 174 -4.65 -6.22 14.33
CA SER A 174 -4.27 -7.26 15.29
C SER A 174 -5.50 -7.97 15.90
N SER A 175 -6.61 -7.24 16.06
CA SER A 175 -7.88 -7.75 16.61
C SER A 175 -8.55 -8.87 15.79
N ILE A 176 -8.28 -8.93 14.49
CA ILE A 176 -8.88 -9.93 13.57
C ILE A 176 -7.92 -11.08 13.23
N GLY A 177 -6.73 -11.09 13.84
CA GLY A 177 -5.76 -12.18 13.80
C GLY A 177 -5.42 -12.64 12.38
N SER A 178 -5.52 -13.95 12.13
CA SER A 178 -5.19 -14.56 10.84
C SER A 178 -6.08 -14.17 9.68
N LYS A 179 -7.17 -13.41 9.91
CA LYS A 179 -7.98 -12.84 8.81
C LYS A 179 -7.40 -11.55 8.24
N ALA A 180 -6.40 -10.96 8.91
CA ALA A 180 -5.68 -9.78 8.43
C ALA A 180 -4.53 -10.16 7.48
N MET A 181 -4.43 -9.44 6.36
CA MET A 181 -3.27 -9.46 5.48
C MET A 181 -2.61 -8.08 5.40
N PHE A 182 -1.28 -8.03 5.34
CA PHE A 182 -0.51 -6.84 5.01
C PHE A 182 0.14 -7.04 3.65
N TYR A 183 -0.23 -6.23 2.65
CA TYR A 183 0.35 -6.20 1.32
C TYR A 183 1.18 -4.91 1.18
N LEU A 184 2.48 -5.01 1.42
CA LEU A 184 3.35 -3.84 1.62
C LEU A 184 4.04 -3.39 0.34
N ALA A 185 3.29 -2.81 -0.60
CA ALA A 185 3.78 -2.42 -1.93
C ALA A 185 4.24 -0.95 -2.05
N ALA A 186 4.24 -0.17 -0.95
CA ALA A 186 4.78 1.18 -0.94
C ALA A 186 6.30 1.21 -1.13
N ALA A 187 6.79 2.22 -1.85
CA ALA A 187 8.22 2.50 -1.97
C ALA A 187 8.66 3.37 -0.78
N VAL A 188 9.04 2.71 0.31
CA VAL A 188 9.46 3.35 1.56
C VAL A 188 10.91 3.81 1.46
N SER A 189 11.20 5.02 1.91
CA SER A 189 12.56 5.56 1.95
C SER A 189 13.43 4.77 2.92
N ASP A 190 14.65 4.41 2.50
CA ASP A 190 15.63 3.71 3.34
C ASP A 190 16.44 4.66 4.22
N PHE A 191 16.44 5.96 3.89
CA PHE A 191 17.20 7.00 4.57
C PHE A 191 16.29 8.17 4.95
N TYR A 192 16.61 8.86 6.05
CA TYR A 192 15.88 10.04 6.51
C TYR A 192 16.79 11.04 7.24
N ILE A 193 16.30 12.27 7.45
CA ILE A 193 16.96 13.27 8.31
C ILE A 193 16.17 13.36 9.62
N PRO A 194 16.79 13.10 10.79
CA PRO A 194 16.11 13.24 12.08
C PRO A 194 15.61 14.66 12.32
N ALA A 195 14.48 14.79 13.01
CA ALA A 195 13.91 16.10 13.33
C ALA A 195 14.87 17.04 14.07
N SER A 196 15.74 16.48 14.92
CA SER A 196 16.77 17.24 15.66
C SER A 196 17.92 17.76 14.79
N GLU A 197 18.13 17.18 13.61
CA GLU A 197 19.19 17.53 12.67
C GLU A 197 18.66 18.33 11.46
N MET A 198 17.34 18.50 11.37
CA MET A 198 16.68 19.12 10.23
C MET A 198 16.70 20.66 10.36
N PRO A 199 17.20 21.39 9.35
CA PRO A 199 17.12 22.85 9.36
C PRO A 199 15.67 23.32 9.33
N GLU A 200 15.36 24.41 10.03
CA GLU A 200 13.99 24.92 10.07
C GLU A 200 13.57 25.53 8.73
N HIS A 201 14.48 26.26 8.09
CA HIS A 201 14.20 27.07 6.90
C HIS A 201 14.89 26.52 5.66
N LYS A 202 14.35 26.91 4.49
CA LYS A 202 14.88 26.59 3.16
C LYS A 202 16.41 26.72 3.12
N ILE A 203 17.08 25.64 2.74
CA ILE A 203 18.54 25.63 2.59
C ILE A 203 18.92 26.60 1.46
N GLN A 204 19.83 27.55 1.76
CA GLN A 204 20.23 28.61 0.83
C GLN A 204 21.26 28.10 -0.18
N SER A 205 21.09 28.47 -1.46
CA SER A 205 21.97 28.03 -2.57
C SER A 205 23.25 28.87 -2.72
N SER A 206 23.40 29.95 -1.95
CA SER A 206 24.56 30.84 -1.98
C SER A 206 25.82 30.23 -1.33
N ASN A 207 25.67 29.15 -0.56
CA ASN A 207 26.72 28.65 0.34
C ASN A 207 27.58 27.54 -0.31
N GLY A 208 27.54 27.41 -1.64
CA GLY A 208 28.29 26.39 -2.37
C GLY A 208 27.51 25.07 -2.56
N PRO A 209 28.20 23.95 -2.84
CA PRO A 209 27.55 22.67 -3.14
C PRO A 209 26.78 22.11 -1.94
N LEU A 210 25.61 21.51 -2.20
CA LEU A 210 24.78 20.89 -1.17
C LEU A 210 25.30 19.50 -0.82
N GLN A 211 25.65 19.28 0.45
CA GLN A 211 25.95 17.97 1.02
C GLN A 211 24.85 17.59 2.02
N LEU A 212 24.30 16.38 1.89
CA LEU A 212 23.26 15.85 2.77
C LEU A 212 23.79 14.64 3.52
N SER A 213 23.61 14.65 4.84
CA SER A 213 23.84 13.48 5.71
C SER A 213 22.49 12.93 6.13
N MET A 214 22.29 11.62 5.98
CA MET A 214 21.02 10.95 6.28
C MET A 214 21.27 9.68 7.08
N LYS A 215 20.34 9.34 7.97
CA LYS A 215 20.36 8.11 8.78
C LYS A 215 19.52 7.03 8.14
N MET A 216 19.83 5.76 8.41
CA MET A 216 19.02 4.63 7.97
C MET A 216 17.69 4.59 8.74
N VAL A 217 16.61 4.30 8.01
CA VAL A 217 15.29 4.09 8.61
C VAL A 217 15.28 2.78 9.41
N PRO A 218 14.70 2.78 10.63
CA PRO A 218 14.53 1.57 11.42
C PRO A 218 13.80 0.46 10.65
N LYS A 219 14.20 -0.81 10.85
CA LYS A 219 13.63 -1.95 10.15
C LYS A 219 12.26 -2.35 10.74
N ILE A 220 11.22 -1.64 10.32
CA ILE A 220 9.84 -1.74 10.83
C ILE A 220 9.11 -3.06 10.53
N LEU A 221 9.59 -3.88 9.59
CA LEU A 221 8.97 -5.19 9.31
C LEU A 221 9.11 -6.15 10.50
N SER A 222 10.22 -6.09 11.24
CA SER A 222 10.41 -6.95 12.42
C SER A 222 9.36 -6.68 13.51
N PRO A 223 9.16 -5.44 14.00
CA PRO A 223 8.12 -5.18 15.00
C PRO A 223 6.71 -5.38 14.45
N LEU A 224 6.46 -5.13 13.15
CA LEU A 224 5.17 -5.44 12.53
C LEU A 224 4.78 -6.91 12.75
N VAL A 225 5.70 -7.83 12.42
CA VAL A 225 5.48 -9.27 12.46
C VAL A 225 5.56 -9.84 13.88
N LYS A 226 6.37 -9.27 14.77
CA LYS A 226 6.60 -9.85 16.11
C LYS A 226 5.69 -9.25 17.18
N ASP A 227 5.44 -7.94 17.09
CA ASP A 227 4.89 -7.17 18.21
C ASP A 227 3.52 -6.58 17.87
N TRP A 228 3.34 -6.03 16.68
CA TRP A 228 2.13 -5.26 16.35
C TRP A 228 0.98 -6.13 15.81
N ALA A 229 1.26 -7.03 14.87
CA ALA A 229 0.25 -7.89 14.24
C ALA A 229 0.76 -9.34 14.05
N PRO A 230 1.11 -10.06 15.14
CA PRO A 230 1.83 -11.34 15.06
C PRO A 230 1.05 -12.51 14.46
N GLN A 231 -0.27 -12.37 14.33
CA GLN A 231 -1.12 -13.40 13.75
C GLN A 231 -1.53 -13.09 12.31
N ALA A 232 -1.16 -11.94 11.77
CA ALA A 232 -1.54 -11.53 10.43
C ALA A 232 -0.65 -12.18 9.36
N PHE A 233 -1.17 -12.30 8.14
CA PHE A 233 -0.40 -12.72 6.98
C PHE A 233 0.33 -11.53 6.37
N VAL A 234 1.66 -11.47 6.49
CA VAL A 234 2.46 -10.33 6.03
C VAL A 234 3.18 -10.67 4.73
N THR A 235 2.94 -9.85 3.71
CA THR A 235 3.58 -9.88 2.40
C THR A 235 4.40 -8.61 2.18
N SER A 236 5.68 -8.76 1.85
CA SER A 236 6.55 -7.64 1.48
C SER A 236 6.95 -7.67 0.01
N PHE A 237 7.44 -6.55 -0.51
CA PHE A 237 7.90 -6.42 -1.88
C PHE A 237 9.42 -6.27 -1.95
N LYS A 238 10.03 -6.92 -2.95
CA LYS A 238 11.44 -6.77 -3.26
C LYS A 238 11.62 -6.43 -4.72
N LEU A 239 12.06 -5.19 -4.97
CA LEU A 239 12.42 -4.68 -6.27
C LEU A 239 13.94 -4.69 -6.41
N GLU A 240 14.46 -5.36 -7.44
CA GLU A 240 15.88 -5.32 -7.78
C GLU A 240 16.05 -4.99 -9.28
N THR A 241 17.24 -4.54 -9.66
CA THR A 241 17.63 -4.33 -11.07
C THR A 241 18.47 -5.49 -11.62
N ASP A 242 19.08 -6.28 -10.74
CA ASP A 242 19.86 -7.45 -11.08
C ASP A 242 19.05 -8.73 -10.75
N PRO A 243 18.66 -9.54 -11.76
CA PRO A 243 17.89 -10.76 -11.53
C PRO A 243 18.66 -11.82 -10.72
N THR A 244 20.01 -11.81 -10.75
CA THR A 244 20.83 -12.85 -10.13
C THR A 244 20.76 -12.82 -8.61
N ILE A 245 20.52 -11.64 -8.02
CA ILE A 245 20.45 -11.44 -6.57
C ILE A 245 19.02 -11.44 -6.03
N LEU A 246 18.00 -11.44 -6.90
CA LEU A 246 16.62 -11.21 -6.51
C LEU A 246 16.10 -12.26 -5.52
N LEU A 247 16.32 -13.54 -5.83
CA LEU A 247 15.82 -14.66 -5.02
C LEU A 247 16.53 -14.74 -3.66
N ASP A 248 17.84 -14.54 -3.65
CA ASP A 248 18.63 -14.56 -2.41
C ASP A 248 18.22 -13.43 -1.48
N ARG A 249 17.92 -12.25 -2.04
CA ARG A 249 17.43 -11.12 -1.26
C ARG A 249 16.00 -11.33 -0.76
N ALA A 250 15.15 -11.99 -1.54
CA ALA A 250 13.81 -12.38 -1.10
C ALA A 250 13.86 -13.37 0.08
N ARG A 251 14.65 -14.45 -0.05
CA ARG A 251 14.86 -15.44 1.03
C ARG A 251 15.44 -14.81 2.30
N ARG A 252 16.47 -13.96 2.16
CA ARG A 252 17.04 -13.23 3.30
C ARG A 252 16.02 -12.35 4.01
N ALA A 253 15.09 -11.73 3.29
CA ALA A 253 14.02 -10.95 3.89
C ALA A 253 13.06 -11.84 4.71
N LEU A 254 12.70 -13.02 4.20
CA LEU A 254 11.91 -14.02 4.95
C LEU A 254 12.64 -14.44 6.23
N ASP A 255 13.93 -14.77 6.15
CA ASP A 255 14.72 -15.19 7.31
C ASP A 255 14.84 -14.09 8.38
N THR A 256 15.06 -12.84 7.92
CA THR A 256 15.27 -11.69 8.80
C THR A 256 13.98 -11.28 9.52
N TYR A 257 12.88 -11.15 8.76
CA TYR A 257 11.64 -10.58 9.28
C TYR A 257 10.60 -11.62 9.68
N ARG A 258 10.78 -12.89 9.29
CA ARG A 258 9.89 -14.02 9.61
C ARG A 258 8.44 -13.83 9.17
N HIS A 259 8.24 -13.13 8.05
CA HIS A 259 6.93 -12.93 7.41
C HIS A 259 6.64 -14.02 6.38
N GLN A 260 5.41 -14.07 5.87
CA GLN A 260 4.89 -15.23 5.15
C GLN A 260 5.21 -15.24 3.66
N ALA A 261 5.32 -14.07 3.02
CA ALA A 261 5.58 -14.01 1.58
C ALA A 261 6.39 -12.79 1.17
N VAL A 262 7.24 -12.96 0.17
CA VAL A 262 7.92 -11.88 -0.56
C VAL A 262 7.49 -11.93 -2.01
N VAL A 263 6.95 -10.83 -2.52
CA VAL A 263 6.72 -10.64 -3.95
C VAL A 263 7.95 -9.96 -4.54
N ALA A 264 8.70 -10.70 -5.32
CA ALA A 264 10.00 -10.31 -5.87
C ALA A 264 9.87 -10.01 -7.36
N ASN A 265 10.36 -8.85 -7.79
CA ASN A 265 10.28 -8.43 -9.18
C ASN A 265 11.54 -7.68 -9.64
N VAL A 266 11.93 -7.91 -10.89
CA VAL A 266 12.97 -7.11 -11.55
C VAL A 266 12.32 -5.83 -12.10
N LEU A 267 13.01 -4.69 -12.02
CA LEU A 267 12.45 -3.40 -12.44
C LEU A 267 11.87 -3.45 -13.86
N ASP A 268 12.62 -3.95 -14.83
CA ASP A 268 12.23 -3.86 -16.25
C ASP A 268 11.08 -4.79 -16.62
N SER A 269 10.98 -5.96 -15.99
CA SER A 269 9.94 -6.97 -16.27
C SER A 269 8.77 -6.95 -15.28
N ARG A 270 8.73 -6.00 -14.34
CA ARG A 270 7.77 -5.97 -13.21
C ARG A 270 6.29 -6.04 -13.57
N ARG A 271 5.92 -5.76 -14.82
CA ARG A 271 4.54 -5.82 -15.33
C ARG A 271 4.16 -7.17 -15.96
N GLY A 272 5.15 -7.95 -16.38
CA GLY A 272 4.93 -9.23 -17.07
C GLY A 272 5.47 -10.43 -16.31
N TYR A 273 6.36 -10.23 -15.33
CA TYR A 273 7.00 -11.30 -14.58
C TYR A 273 7.23 -10.91 -13.12
N VAL A 274 6.80 -11.80 -12.22
CA VAL A 274 6.97 -11.68 -10.76
C VAL A 274 7.21 -13.06 -10.18
N VAL A 275 8.02 -13.15 -9.13
CA VAL A 275 8.19 -14.37 -8.34
C VAL A 275 7.61 -14.16 -6.95
N VAL A 276 6.69 -15.02 -6.53
CA VAL A 276 6.24 -15.07 -5.14
C VAL A 276 7.09 -16.11 -4.40
N VAL A 277 7.73 -15.70 -3.32
CA VAL A 277 8.59 -16.56 -2.50
C VAL A 277 7.99 -16.68 -1.11
N THR A 278 7.74 -17.90 -0.67
CA THR A 278 7.35 -18.25 0.70
C THR A 278 8.49 -19.07 1.34
N PRO A 279 8.44 -19.41 2.64
CA PRO A 279 9.44 -20.29 3.23
C PRO A 279 9.46 -21.69 2.59
N GLU A 280 8.33 -22.18 2.10
CA GLU A 280 8.16 -23.53 1.56
C GLU A 280 8.15 -23.59 0.02
N SER A 281 7.83 -22.49 -0.66
CA SER A 281 7.58 -22.47 -2.11
C SER A 281 8.16 -21.27 -2.83
N ARG A 282 8.23 -21.40 -4.16
CA ARG A 282 8.56 -20.34 -5.11
C ARG A 282 7.65 -20.50 -6.32
N ASP A 283 6.83 -19.50 -6.58
CA ASP A 283 5.91 -19.48 -7.71
C ASP A 283 6.31 -18.38 -8.70
N GLU A 284 6.54 -18.75 -9.95
CA GLU A 284 6.78 -17.79 -11.04
C GLU A 284 5.44 -17.42 -11.70
N LEU A 285 5.15 -16.13 -11.73
CA LEU A 285 3.93 -15.57 -12.29
C LEU A 285 4.28 -14.79 -13.56
N VAL A 286 3.70 -15.20 -14.69
CA VAL A 286 3.98 -14.64 -16.02
C VAL A 286 2.68 -14.18 -16.68
N VAL A 287 2.69 -12.97 -17.25
CA VAL A 287 1.66 -12.49 -18.18
C VAL A 287 2.17 -12.71 -19.59
N THR A 288 1.48 -13.57 -20.34
CA THR A 288 1.83 -13.90 -21.74
C THR A 288 1.33 -12.84 -22.71
N GLU A 289 1.78 -12.87 -23.97
CA GLU A 289 1.28 -11.94 -25.00
C GLU A 289 -0.25 -12.04 -25.19
N GLY A 290 -0.79 -13.26 -25.22
CA GLY A 290 -2.24 -13.49 -25.30
C GLY A 290 -3.02 -13.03 -24.05
N ASP A 291 -2.35 -12.90 -22.91
CA ASP A 291 -2.95 -12.29 -21.70
C ASP A 291 -3.01 -10.76 -21.83
N VAL A 292 -1.96 -10.15 -22.39
CA VAL A 292 -1.91 -8.70 -22.65
C VAL A 292 -3.02 -8.28 -23.61
N GLU A 293 -3.26 -9.06 -24.66
CA GLU A 293 -4.38 -8.83 -25.61
C GLU A 293 -5.75 -8.86 -24.93
N LYS A 294 -5.89 -9.66 -23.85
CA LYS A 294 -7.11 -9.74 -23.04
C LYS A 294 -7.17 -8.70 -21.92
N GLY A 295 -6.13 -7.88 -21.76
CA GLY A 295 -6.02 -6.87 -20.71
C GLY A 295 -5.78 -7.43 -19.31
N VAL A 296 -5.22 -8.64 -19.19
CA VAL A 296 -4.86 -9.25 -17.90
C VAL A 296 -3.66 -8.52 -17.30
N GLU A 297 -3.78 -8.11 -16.05
CA GLU A 297 -2.69 -7.50 -15.28
C GLU A 297 -1.98 -8.55 -14.41
N ILE A 298 -0.67 -8.37 -14.17
CA ILE A 298 0.10 -9.28 -13.30
C ILE A 298 -0.46 -9.31 -11.86
N GLU A 299 -1.09 -8.21 -11.43
CA GLU A 299 -1.74 -8.10 -10.13
C GLU A 299 -2.86 -9.13 -9.94
N GLU A 300 -3.58 -9.53 -10.99
CA GLU A 300 -4.58 -10.61 -10.92
C GLU A 300 -3.94 -11.92 -10.44
N ARG A 301 -2.80 -12.27 -11.04
CA ARG A 301 -2.06 -13.50 -10.73
C ARG A 301 -1.44 -13.43 -9.34
N ILE A 302 -0.88 -12.27 -8.95
CA ILE A 302 -0.32 -12.05 -7.62
C ILE A 302 -1.41 -12.22 -6.55
N VAL A 303 -2.54 -11.55 -6.72
CA VAL A 303 -3.63 -11.57 -5.75
C VAL A 303 -4.25 -12.96 -5.65
N SER A 304 -4.41 -13.67 -6.78
CA SER A 304 -4.86 -15.05 -6.77
C SER A 304 -3.92 -15.96 -5.98
N ASN A 305 -2.60 -15.88 -6.23
CA ASN A 305 -1.61 -16.69 -5.53
C ASN A 305 -1.59 -16.38 -4.01
N LEU A 306 -1.53 -15.10 -3.63
CA LEU A 306 -1.51 -14.68 -2.23
C LEU A 306 -2.83 -15.00 -1.50
N THR A 307 -3.96 -14.98 -2.21
CA THR A 307 -5.26 -15.36 -1.63
C THR A 307 -5.29 -16.84 -1.27
N THR A 308 -4.72 -17.71 -2.12
CA THR A 308 -4.56 -19.14 -1.82
C THR A 308 -3.64 -19.35 -0.62
N ALA A 309 -2.45 -18.73 -0.62
CA ALA A 309 -1.50 -18.84 0.49
C ALA A 309 -2.10 -18.34 1.83
N HIS A 310 -2.90 -17.27 1.80
CA HIS A 310 -3.56 -16.77 2.99
C HIS A 310 -4.66 -17.72 3.51
N ASN A 311 -5.40 -18.39 2.62
CA ASN A 311 -6.38 -19.39 3.02
C ASN A 311 -5.72 -20.59 3.71
N GLU A 312 -4.58 -21.04 3.19
CA GLU A 312 -3.78 -22.10 3.80
C GLU A 312 -3.29 -21.66 5.18
N PHE A 313 -2.75 -20.44 5.29
CA PHE A 313 -2.32 -19.86 6.56
C PHE A 313 -3.44 -19.80 7.60
N ILE A 314 -4.64 -19.33 7.21
CA ILE A 314 -5.82 -19.30 8.09
C ILE A 314 -6.16 -20.71 8.59
N THR A 315 -6.13 -21.70 7.70
CA THR A 315 -6.46 -23.10 8.01
C THR A 315 -5.44 -23.71 8.98
N GLN A 316 -4.14 -23.47 8.76
CA GLN A 316 -3.07 -23.93 9.63
C GLN A 316 -3.15 -23.30 11.03
N GLN A 317 -3.44 -22.00 11.11
CA GLN A 317 -3.64 -21.29 12.39
C GLN A 317 -4.85 -21.81 13.16
N ALA A 318 -5.92 -22.20 12.45
CA ALA A 318 -7.09 -22.82 13.09
C ALA A 318 -6.79 -24.24 13.59
N ALA A 319 -5.96 -25.01 12.86
CA ALA A 319 -5.55 -26.36 13.24
C ALA A 319 -4.60 -26.37 14.45
N GLY A 320 -3.64 -25.44 14.52
CA GLY A 320 -2.69 -25.34 15.63
C GLY A 320 -3.26 -24.77 16.95
N ARG A 321 -4.53 -24.33 16.95
CA ARG A 321 -5.26 -23.87 18.15
C ARG A 321 -6.15 -24.94 18.79
N LYS A 322 -6.28 -26.10 18.14
CA LYS A 322 -6.96 -27.28 18.71
C LYS A 322 -5.96 -28.15 19.46
#